data_AF-A0A496T7F3-F1
#
_entry.id   AF-A0A496T7F3-F1
#
_cell.length_a   1.000
_cell.length_b   1.000
_cell.length_c   1.000
_cell.angle_alpha   90.00
_cell.angle_beta   90.00
_cell.angle_gamma   90.00
#
_symmetry.space_group_name_H-M   'P 1'
#
loop_
_entity.id
_entity.type
_entity.pdbx_description
1 polymer ?
#
loop_
_entity_poly.entity_id
_entity_poly.type
_entity_poly.pdbx_seq_one_letter_code
_entity_poly.pdbx_strand_id
1 'polypeptide(L)'
;MRIKKFVAESVQQALENIKVELGPDAIILSIQEITAAKGGRKKRPRVEVTAAVDEEVRTSVGQPAKRTVAYSETPASPSNSTGENGILKLQRELTDLRQQLTQIAQLKNHLR
;
A
#
# COMPACT_ATOMS: atom_id res chain seq x y z
N MET A 1 21.36 -2.63 -16.09
CA MET A 1 20.27 -1.77 -15.54
C MET A 1 19.51 -0.99 -16.63
N ARG A 2 18.17 -1.07 -16.65
CA ARG A 2 17.24 -0.33 -17.53
C ARG A 2 16.19 0.38 -16.68
N ILE A 3 15.92 1.66 -16.90
CA ILE A 3 14.93 2.47 -16.14
C ILE A 3 13.83 2.98 -17.08
N LYS A 4 12.56 2.91 -16.66
CA LYS A 4 11.42 3.47 -17.41
C LYS A 4 10.36 4.07 -16.48
N LYS A 5 9.65 5.08 -16.98
CA LYS A 5 8.47 5.69 -16.34
C LYS A 5 7.16 5.14 -16.93
N PHE A 6 6.19 4.90 -16.07
CA PHE A 6 4.88 4.36 -16.37
C PHE A 6 3.80 5.31 -15.84
N VAL A 7 2.84 5.68 -16.67
CA VAL A 7 1.71 6.52 -16.26
C VAL A 7 0.43 5.71 -16.37
N ALA A 8 -0.35 5.65 -15.29
CA ALA A 8 -1.58 4.86 -15.22
C ALA A 8 -2.69 5.57 -14.43
N GLU A 9 -3.93 5.06 -14.52
CA GLU A 9 -5.07 5.57 -13.73
C GLU A 9 -4.96 5.17 -12.25
N SER A 10 -4.23 4.10 -11.94
CA SER A 10 -3.99 3.63 -10.58
C SER A 10 -2.59 3.02 -10.45
N VAL A 11 -2.12 2.90 -9.20
CA VAL A 11 -0.86 2.19 -8.90
C VAL A 11 -0.93 0.74 -9.38
N GLN A 12 -2.07 0.06 -9.20
CA GLN A 12 -2.25 -1.34 -9.61
C GLN A 12 -2.05 -1.52 -11.12
N GLN A 13 -2.66 -0.64 -11.92
CA GLN A 13 -2.50 -0.67 -13.37
C GLN A 13 -1.05 -0.35 -13.78
N ALA A 14 -0.38 0.57 -13.08
CA ALA A 14 1.04 0.83 -13.33
C ALA A 14 1.89 -0.42 -13.04
N LEU A 15 1.64 -1.13 -11.95
CA LEU A 15 2.35 -2.37 -11.59
C LEU A 15 2.13 -3.49 -12.62
N GLU A 16 0.92 -3.62 -13.15
CA GLU A 16 0.64 -4.60 -14.21
C GLU A 16 1.43 -4.27 -15.48
N ASN A 17 1.44 -3.00 -15.89
CA ASN A 17 2.24 -2.54 -17.04
C ASN A 17 3.75 -2.78 -16.82
N ILE A 18 4.25 -2.55 -15.60
CA ILE A 18 5.65 -2.78 -15.24
C ILE A 18 6.00 -4.26 -15.33
N LYS A 19 5.15 -5.15 -14.82
CA LYS A 19 5.37 -6.60 -14.90
C LYS A 19 5.38 -7.11 -16.33
N VAL A 20 4.46 -6.61 -17.16
CA VAL A 20 4.38 -6.98 -18.58
C VAL A 20 5.61 -6.49 -19.35
N GLU A 21 6.12 -5.31 -19.04
CA GLU A 21 7.20 -4.70 -19.83
C GLU A 21 8.62 -4.95 -19.30
N LEU A 22 8.83 -4.82 -17.99
CA LEU A 22 10.14 -4.97 -17.35
C LEU A 22 10.32 -6.34 -16.68
N GLY A 23 9.22 -7.07 -16.46
CA GLY A 23 9.23 -8.35 -15.77
C GLY A 23 8.95 -8.25 -14.27
N PRO A 24 8.79 -9.40 -13.59
CA PRO A 24 8.48 -9.46 -12.17
C PRO A 24 9.63 -8.98 -11.28
N ASP A 25 10.87 -8.99 -11.79
CA ASP A 25 12.08 -8.61 -11.05
C ASP A 25 12.35 -7.09 -11.09
N ALA A 26 11.42 -6.30 -11.65
CA ALA A 26 11.54 -4.85 -11.70
C ALA A 26 11.39 -4.22 -10.30
N ILE A 27 12.30 -3.28 -10.00
CA ILE A 27 12.35 -2.51 -8.76
C ILE A 27 11.70 -1.15 -8.99
N ILE A 28 10.77 -0.75 -8.13
CA ILE A 28 10.15 0.58 -8.17
C ILE A 28 11.07 1.60 -7.50
N LEU A 29 11.42 2.67 -8.23
CA LEU A 29 12.28 3.76 -7.75
C LEU A 29 11.47 4.91 -7.15
N SER A 30 10.33 5.27 -7.76
CA SER A 30 9.51 6.40 -7.32
C SER A 30 8.07 6.25 -7.78
N ILE A 31 7.14 6.74 -6.97
CA ILE A 31 5.70 6.83 -7.27
C ILE A 31 5.27 8.26 -7.00
N GLN A 32 4.66 8.91 -7.99
CA GLN A 32 4.15 10.27 -7.88
C GLN A 32 2.72 10.35 -8.41
N GLU A 33 1.84 11.00 -7.66
CA GLU A 33 0.51 11.33 -8.16
C GLU A 33 0.59 12.58 -9.03
N ILE A 34 0.09 12.50 -10.25
CA ILE A 34 0.03 13.61 -11.19
C ILE A 34 -1.43 14.04 -11.37
N THR A 35 -1.74 15.22 -10.85
CA THR A 35 -3.01 15.91 -11.09
C THR A 35 -2.71 17.16 -11.91
N ALA A 36 -2.93 17.09 -13.22
CA ALA A 36 -2.73 18.25 -14.10
C ALA A 36 -3.90 19.24 -13.95
N ALA A 37 -3.92 20.00 -12.85
CA ALA A 37 -4.84 21.12 -12.67
C ALA A 37 -4.30 22.36 -13.39
N LYS A 38 -4.64 22.51 -14.68
CA LYS A 38 -4.49 23.78 -15.39
C LYS A 38 -5.83 24.11 -16.05
N GLY A 39 -6.51 25.13 -15.52
CA GLY A 39 -7.75 25.71 -16.06
C GLY A 39 -9.01 24.88 -15.80
N GLY A 40 -9.70 25.15 -14.68
CA GLY A 40 -11.15 24.96 -14.47
C GLY A 40 -11.79 23.56 -14.62
N ARG A 41 -11.09 22.55 -15.16
CA ARG A 41 -11.67 21.25 -15.50
C ARG A 41 -11.08 20.17 -14.61
N LYS A 42 -11.94 19.45 -13.90
CA LYS A 42 -11.59 18.34 -13.00
C LYS A 42 -10.99 17.20 -13.83
N LYS A 43 -9.66 17.12 -13.92
CA LYS A 43 -8.98 15.99 -14.54
C LYS A 43 -8.93 14.83 -13.55
N ARG A 44 -9.04 13.61 -14.09
CA ARG A 44 -8.90 12.38 -13.30
C ARG A 44 -7.46 12.30 -12.80
N PRO A 45 -7.24 11.98 -11.50
CA PRO A 45 -5.90 11.76 -10.99
C PRO A 45 -5.25 10.60 -11.75
N ARG A 46 -3.94 10.72 -12.00
CA ARG A 46 -3.11 9.65 -12.58
C ARG A 46 -1.89 9.46 -11.70
N VAL A 47 -1.21 8.32 -11.87
CA VAL A 47 0.00 7.97 -11.12
C VAL A 47 1.14 7.78 -12.12
N GLU A 48 2.28 8.43 -11.87
CA GLU A 48 3.55 8.18 -12.51
C GLU A 48 4.40 7.27 -11.62
N VAL A 49 4.87 6.15 -12.16
CA VAL A 49 5.73 5.19 -11.47
C VAL A 49 7.03 5.04 -12.26
N THR A 50 8.17 5.27 -11.62
CA THR A 50 9.49 5.01 -12.20
C THR A 50 9.98 3.66 -11.71
N ALA A 51 10.36 2.77 -12.63
CA ALA A 51 10.85 1.44 -12.32
C ALA A 51 12.16 1.14 -13.05
N ALA A 52 12.96 0.23 -12.48
CA ALA A 52 14.23 -0.22 -13.02
C ALA A 52 14.32 -1.74 -13.00
N VAL A 53 14.99 -2.35 -13.98
CA VAL A 53 15.34 -3.78 -13.97
C VAL A 53 16.82 -3.93 -14.29
N ASP A 54 17.49 -4.85 -13.60
CA ASP A 54 18.85 -5.23 -13.95
C ASP A 54 18.87 -6.55 -14.73
N GLU A 55 19.67 -6.64 -15.79
CA GLU A 55 19.67 -7.79 -16.70
C GLU A 55 20.43 -8.99 -16.13
N GLU A 56 21.18 -8.80 -15.03
CA GLU A 56 21.88 -9.88 -14.33
C GLU A 56 20.95 -10.70 -13.40
N VAL A 57 19.74 -10.20 -13.10
CA VAL A 57 18.73 -10.92 -12.32
C VAL A 57 17.90 -11.83 -13.24
N ARG A 58 18.55 -12.82 -13.86
CA ARG A 58 17.85 -13.95 -14.51
C ARG A 58 17.98 -15.20 -13.66
N THR A 59 17.45 -15.15 -12.43
CA THR A 59 17.17 -16.40 -11.71
C THR A 59 15.70 -16.76 -11.94
N SER A 60 15.48 -17.45 -13.06
CA SER A 60 14.33 -18.29 -13.38
C SER A 60 13.26 -18.44 -12.27
N VAL A 61 12.19 -17.65 -12.33
CA VAL A 61 10.93 -17.99 -11.63
C VAL A 61 9.99 -18.65 -12.62
N GLY A 62 10.40 -19.86 -13.02
CA GLY A 62 9.63 -20.82 -13.79
C GLY A 62 9.60 -22.16 -13.08
N GLN A 63 9.52 -22.20 -11.75
CA GLN A 63 9.16 -23.39 -10.99
C GLN A 63 8.82 -23.00 -9.54
N PRO A 64 7.70 -23.46 -8.97
CA PRO A 64 7.54 -23.50 -7.52
C PRO A 64 8.51 -24.58 -7.02
N ALA A 65 9.78 -24.21 -6.87
CA ALA A 65 10.74 -25.05 -6.18
C ALA A 65 10.23 -25.19 -4.75
N LYS A 66 9.69 -26.37 -4.45
CA LYS A 66 9.61 -26.94 -3.10
C LYS A 66 11.02 -26.88 -2.52
N ARG A 67 11.40 -25.74 -1.96
CA ARG A 67 12.61 -25.63 -1.17
C ARG A 67 12.16 -25.83 0.26
N THR A 68 12.37 -27.06 0.69
CA THR A 68 12.28 -27.56 2.05
C THR A 68 12.97 -26.58 2.98
N VAL A 69 12.18 -25.64 3.51
CA VAL A 69 12.47 -25.04 4.80
C VAL A 69 12.28 -26.18 5.78
N ALA A 70 13.38 -26.58 6.42
CA ALA A 70 13.35 -27.42 7.60
C ALA A 70 12.56 -26.66 8.68
N TYR A 71 11.24 -26.83 8.62
CA TYR A 71 10.35 -26.52 9.72
C TYR A 71 10.65 -27.55 10.80
N SER A 72 11.25 -27.09 11.90
CA SER A 72 10.94 -27.70 13.18
C SER A 72 9.42 -27.63 13.34
N GLU A 73 8.80 -28.80 13.38
CA GLU A 73 7.36 -28.98 13.43
C GLU A 73 6.75 -28.28 14.65
N THR A 74 5.79 -27.39 14.41
CA THR A 74 4.57 -27.32 15.21
C THR A 74 3.39 -27.05 14.27
N PRO A 75 2.38 -27.94 14.23
CA PRO A 75 1.23 -27.78 13.37
C PRO A 75 0.11 -27.01 14.10
N ALA A 76 -0.27 -25.83 13.63
CA ALA A 76 -1.62 -25.28 13.81
C ALA A 76 -1.89 -24.12 12.83
N SER A 77 -3.06 -24.19 12.21
CA SER A 77 -3.71 -23.27 11.26
C SER A 77 -4.04 -21.86 11.86
N PRO A 78 -4.87 -21.01 11.24
CA PRO A 78 -4.74 -20.18 10.04
C PRO A 78 -4.73 -18.65 10.35
N SER A 79 -4.48 -17.81 9.33
CA SER A 79 -5.02 -16.44 9.14
C SER A 79 -4.72 -15.33 10.18
N ASN A 80 -4.14 -14.23 9.67
CA ASN A 80 -4.24 -12.82 10.11
C ASN A 80 -4.09 -12.49 11.61
N SER A 81 -3.05 -11.71 11.99
CA SER A 81 -3.15 -10.75 13.13
C SER A 81 -1.82 -10.05 13.50
N THR A 82 -1.26 -9.23 12.61
CA THR A 82 -0.23 -8.23 13.04
C THR A 82 -0.64 -6.79 12.77
N GLY A 83 -1.53 -6.53 11.79
CA GLY A 83 -2.06 -5.18 11.53
C GLY A 83 -3.31 -4.79 12.35
N GLU A 84 -4.00 -5.76 12.95
CA GLU A 84 -5.32 -5.55 13.56
C GLU A 84 -5.22 -4.89 14.95
N ASN A 85 -4.16 -5.20 15.70
CA ASN A 85 -3.92 -4.67 17.04
C ASN A 85 -3.71 -3.14 17.05
N GLY A 86 -3.11 -2.58 15.99
CA GLY A 86 -2.91 -1.14 15.87
C GLY A 86 -4.22 -0.41 15.56
N ILE A 87 -5.01 -0.93 14.62
CA ILE A 87 -6.27 -0.33 14.20
C ILE A 87 -7.31 -0.39 15.34
N LEU A 88 -7.36 -1.49 16.09
CA LEU A 88 -8.25 -1.64 17.25
C LEU A 88 -7.89 -0.68 18.39
N LYS A 89 -6.60 -0.44 18.64
CA LYS A 89 -6.15 0.55 19.64
C LYS A 89 -6.55 1.97 19.24
N LEU A 90 -6.31 2.35 17.99
CA LEU A 90 -6.66 3.68 17.48
C LEU A 90 -8.17 3.93 17.49
N GLN A 91 -8.98 2.91 17.15
CA GLN A 91 -10.44 3.02 17.22
C GLN A 91 -10.95 3.23 18.66
N ARG A 92 -10.33 2.55 19.63
CA ARG A 92 -10.65 2.75 21.04
C ARG A 92 -10.27 4.15 21.52
N GLU A 93 -9.08 4.62 21.17
CA GLU A 93 -8.63 5.98 21.51
C GLU A 93 -9.55 7.06 20.90
N LEU A 94 -9.98 6.90 19.65
CA LEU A 94 -10.90 7.83 19.00
C LEU A 94 -12.28 7.87 19.68
N THR A 95 -12.76 6.71 20.14
CA THR A 95 -14.04 6.59 20.85
C THR A 95 -14.00 7.31 22.18
N ASP A 96 -12.92 7.13 22.94
CA ASP A 96 -12.70 7.79 24.22
C ASP A 96 -12.65 9.32 24.06
N LEU A 97 -11.88 9.80 23.08
CA LEU A 97 -11.77 11.23 22.78
C LEU A 97 -13.12 11.86 22.41
N ARG A 98 -13.95 11.17 21.60
CA ARG A 98 -15.30 11.63 21.26
C ARG A 98 -16.21 11.76 22.49
N GLN A 99 -16.07 10.84 23.45
CA GLN A 99 -16.85 10.86 24.68
C GLN A 99 -16.45 12.03 25.58
N GLN A 100 -15.15 12.30 25.72
CA GLN A 100 -14.65 13.46 26.47
C GLN A 100 -15.15 14.79 25.88
N LEU A 101 -15.12 14.93 24.56
CA LEU A 101 -15.64 16.13 23.88
C LEU A 101 -17.15 16.32 24.12
N THR A 102 -17.91 15.23 24.14
CA THR A 102 -19.35 15.27 24.41
C THR A 102 -19.62 15.69 25.86
N GLN A 103 -18.86 15.19 26.82
CA GLN A 103 -18.97 15.61 28.22
C GLN A 103 -18.66 17.10 28.39
N ILE A 104 -17.59 17.60 27.76
CA ILE A 104 -17.24 19.03 27.80
C ILE A 104 -18.37 19.88 27.20
N ALA A 105 -18.95 19.46 26.08
CA ALA A 105 -20.07 20.16 25.46
C ALA A 105 -21.31 20.20 26.38
N GLN A 106 -21.60 19.10 27.09
CA GLN A 106 -22.72 19.03 28.04
C GLN A 106 -22.49 19.88 29.29
N LEU A 107 -21.28 19.87 29.85
CA LEU A 107 -20.91 20.71 31.00
C LEU A 107 -21.04 22.20 30.66
N LYS A 108 -20.59 22.60 29.47
CA LYS A 108 -20.71 23.98 29.00
C LYS A 108 -22.16 24.42 28.80
N ASN A 109 -23.07 23.50 28.51
CA ASN A 109 -24.50 23.78 28.38
C ASN A 109 -25.20 23.90 29.75
N HIS A 110 -24.65 23.31 30.81
CA HIS A 110 -25.18 23.40 32.18
C HIS A 110 -24.66 24.63 32.96
N LEU A 111 -23.60 25.29 32.48
CA LEU A 111 -23.07 26.55 33.04
C LEU A 111 -23.69 27.80 32.39
N ARG A 112 -24.80 27.66 31.66
CA ARG A 112 -25.48 28.75 30.97
C ARG A 112 -26.87 29.03 31.55
#